data_AF-A0A090FD68-F1
#
_entry.id   AF-A0A090FD68-F1
#
_cell.length_a   1.000
_cell.length_b   1.000
_cell.length_c   1.000
_cell.angle_alpha   90.00
_cell.angle_beta   90.00
_cell.angle_gamma   90.00
#
_symmetry.space_group_name_H-M   'P 1'
#
loop_
_entity.id
_entity.type
_entity.pdbx_description
1 polymer ?
#
loop_
_entity_poly.entity_id
_entity_poly.type
_entity_poly.pdbx_seq_one_letter_code
_entity_poly.pdbx_strand_id
1 'polypeptide(L)'
;MSIFDDLQEIWDLYVAAYRLGDAAGCAAIFTEDAEVHSPYGPPARGRPAIEALHGIWVQHAGPNKTLQVIEAGSSENLAWTLTVYS
;
A
#
# COMPACT_ATOMS: atom_id res chain seq x y z
N MET A 1 -16.95 -7.17 -10.42
CA MET A 1 -15.90 -6.16 -10.65
C MET A 1 -14.75 -6.80 -11.38
N SER A 2 -13.94 -6.02 -12.08
CA SER A 2 -12.70 -6.53 -12.67
C SER A 2 -11.60 -6.56 -11.61
N ILE A 3 -10.54 -7.35 -11.83
CA ILE A 3 -9.39 -7.36 -10.93
C ILE A 3 -8.76 -5.97 -10.78
N PHE A 4 -8.87 -5.13 -11.81
CA PHE A 4 -8.44 -3.74 -11.79
C PHE A 4 -9.22 -2.94 -10.72
N ASP A 5 -10.55 -3.06 -10.71
CA ASP A 5 -11.41 -2.35 -9.77
C ASP A 5 -11.17 -2.84 -8.33
N ASP A 6 -11.06 -4.16 -8.14
CA ASP A 6 -10.81 -4.77 -6.83
C ASP A 6 -9.47 -4.28 -6.23
N LEU A 7 -8.43 -4.18 -7.05
CA LEU A 7 -7.11 -3.69 -6.61
C LEU A 7 -7.10 -2.19 -6.38
N GLN A 8 -7.87 -1.41 -7.15
CA GLN A 8 -8.01 0.02 -6.88
C GLN A 8 -8.69 0.27 -5.53
N GLU A 9 -9.70 -0.52 -5.16
CA GLU A 9 -10.37 -0.41 -3.86
C GLU A 9 -9.38 -0.65 -2.69
N ILE A 10 -8.48 -1.63 -2.83
CA ILE A 10 -7.42 -1.89 -1.84
C ILE A 10 -6.50 -0.66 -1.70
N TRP A 11 -6.10 -0.04 -2.81
CA TRP A 11 -5.28 1.16 -2.77
C TRP A 11 -6.01 2.38 -2.21
N ASP A 12 -7.31 2.51 -2.47
CA ASP A 12 -8.13 3.59 -1.92
C ASP A 12 -8.20 3.51 -0.40
N LEU A 13 -8.34 2.30 0.16
CA LEU A 13 -8.26 2.05 1.61
C LEU A 13 -6.90 2.46 2.17
N TYR A 14 -5.81 2.05 1.51
CA TYR A 14 -4.45 2.42 1.92
C TYR A 14 -4.24 3.94 1.87
N VAL A 15 -4.67 4.61 0.79
CA VAL A 15 -4.52 6.06 0.63
C VAL A 15 -5.33 6.81 1.67
N ALA A 16 -6.53 6.34 2.00
CA ALA A 16 -7.34 6.92 3.06
C ALA A 16 -6.62 6.86 4.41
N ALA A 17 -6.07 5.70 4.79
CA ALA A 17 -5.28 5.54 6.01
C ALA A 17 -4.02 6.44 6.00
N TYR A 18 -3.30 6.47 4.88
CA TYR A 18 -2.09 7.27 4.72
C TYR A 18 -2.35 8.76 4.92
N ARG A 19 -3.44 9.29 4.33
CA ARG A 19 -3.85 10.70 4.46
C ARG A 19 -4.29 11.05 5.88
N LEU A 20 -4.79 10.08 6.65
CA LEU A 20 -5.17 10.26 8.06
C LEU A 20 -4.00 10.13 9.04
N GLY A 21 -2.80 9.77 8.57
CA GLY A 21 -1.69 9.46 9.46
C GLY A 21 -1.79 8.09 10.14
N ASP A 22 -2.68 7.22 9.66
CA ASP A 22 -2.96 5.91 10.26
C ASP A 22 -2.01 4.84 9.73
N ALA A 23 -0.91 4.63 10.46
CA ALA A 23 0.10 3.63 10.11
C ALA A 23 -0.45 2.18 10.17
N ALA A 24 -1.34 1.89 11.13
CA ALA A 24 -1.94 0.57 11.27
C ALA A 24 -2.91 0.29 10.11
N GLY A 25 -3.71 1.29 9.73
CA GLY A 25 -4.56 1.23 8.54
C GLY A 25 -3.75 1.05 7.24
N CYS A 26 -2.58 1.70 7.11
CA CYS A 26 -1.68 1.46 5.98
C CYS A 26 -1.19 0.01 5.94
N ALA A 27 -0.82 -0.56 7.09
CA ALA A 27 -0.32 -1.93 7.18
C ALA A 27 -1.41 -3.00 7.01
N ALA A 28 -2.68 -2.67 7.19
CA ALA A 28 -3.79 -3.62 7.17
C ALA A 28 -3.99 -4.31 5.82
N ILE A 29 -3.60 -3.69 4.70
CA ILE A 29 -3.73 -4.27 3.36
C ILE A 29 -2.67 -5.34 3.05
N PHE A 30 -1.65 -5.48 3.91
CA PHE A 30 -0.55 -6.42 3.70
C PHE A 30 -0.81 -7.76 4.40
N THR A 31 -0.33 -8.88 3.83
CA THR A 31 -0.31 -10.17 4.54
C THR A 31 0.67 -10.13 5.72
N GLU A 32 0.56 -11.11 6.62
CA GLU A 32 1.37 -11.14 7.84
C GLU A 32 2.87 -11.28 7.55
N ASP A 33 3.20 -11.93 6.44
CA ASP A 33 4.54 -12.22 5.92
C ASP A 33 4.99 -11.32 4.76
N ALA A 34 4.22 -10.29 4.41
CA ALA A 34 4.53 -9.39 3.30
C ALA A 34 5.87 -8.65 3.48
N GLU A 35 6.44 -8.19 2.36
CA GLU A 35 7.61 -7.32 2.36
C GLU A 35 7.33 -6.01 1.61
N VAL A 36 7.85 -4.91 2.13
CA VAL A 36 7.86 -3.61 1.44
C VAL A 36 9.30 -3.24 1.08
N HIS A 37 9.54 -3.05 -0.21
CA HIS A 37 10.83 -2.63 -0.77
C HIS A 37 10.71 -1.18 -1.24
N SER A 38 11.57 -0.31 -0.70
CA SER A 38 11.54 1.14 -0.95
C SER A 38 12.95 1.66 -1.21
N PRO A 39 13.14 2.65 -2.10
CA PRO A 39 14.46 3.26 -2.33
C PRO A 39 14.99 4.02 -1.11
N TYR A 40 14.15 4.28 -0.09
CA TYR A 40 14.49 5.09 1.07
C TYR A 40 15.04 4.30 2.27
N GLY A 41 15.23 2.98 2.14
CA GLY A 41 15.75 2.15 3.23
C GLY A 41 15.83 0.66 2.91
N PRO A 42 16.25 -0.17 3.87
CA PRO A 42 16.21 -1.63 3.73
C PRO A 42 14.77 -2.14 3.69
N PRO A 43 14.53 -3.37 3.17
CA PRO A 43 13.20 -3.95 3.13
C PRO A 43 12.59 -4.12 4.52
N ALA A 44 11.32 -3.71 4.69
CA ALA A 44 10.53 -4.03 5.87
C ALA A 44 9.85 -5.38 5.66
N ARG A 45 10.02 -6.31 6.61
CA ARG A 45 9.53 -7.70 6.51
C ARG A 45 8.53 -8.00 7.61
N GLY A 46 7.35 -8.47 7.21
CA GLY A 46 6.23 -8.76 8.07
C GLY A 46 5.41 -7.51 8.42
N ARG A 47 4.11 -7.71 8.64
CA ARG A 47 3.14 -6.62 8.89
C ARG A 47 3.58 -5.64 10.01
N PRO A 48 4.11 -6.07 11.17
CA PRO A 48 4.56 -5.13 12.21
C PRO A 48 5.70 -4.21 11.77
N ALA A 49 6.64 -4.71 10.95
CA ALA A 49 7.73 -3.88 10.43
C ALA A 49 7.21 -2.88 9.37
N ILE A 50 6.24 -3.30 8.57
CA ILE A 50 5.56 -2.44 7.59
C ILE A 50 4.78 -1.33 8.31
N GLU A 51 4.08 -1.62 9.39
CA GLU A 51 3.41 -0.61 10.22
C GLU A 51 4.40 0.43 10.77
N ALA A 52 5.51 -0.03 11.36
CA ALA A 52 6.54 0.86 11.88
C ALA A 52 7.14 1.77 10.79
N LEU A 53 7.36 1.22 9.59
CA LEU A 53 7.81 1.99 8.42
C LEU A 53 6.81 3.07 8.04
N HIS A 54 5.51 2.74 7.97
CA HIS A 54 4.46 3.71 7.67
C HIS A 54 4.33 4.77 8.78
N GLY A 55 4.57 4.43 10.04
CA GLY A 55 4.60 5.39 11.15
C GLY A 55 5.61 6.54 10.96
N ILE A 56 6.66 6.31 10.17
CA ILE A 56 7.64 7.34 9.78
C ILE A 56 7.16 8.08 8.53
N TRP A 57 6.67 7.35 7.52
CA TRP A 57 6.29 7.91 6.22
C TRP A 57 5.09 8.86 6.33
N VAL A 58 4.10 8.50 7.14
CA VAL A 58 2.88 9.31 7.26
C VAL A 58 3.11 10.65 7.97
N GLN A 59 4.20 10.79 8.74
CA GLN A 59 4.59 12.09 9.33
C GLN A 59 4.92 13.15 8.27
N HIS A 60 5.33 12.70 7.09
CA HIS A 60 5.66 13.55 5.94
C HIS A 60 4.57 13.51 4.87
N ALA A 61 3.41 12.91 5.17
CA ALA A 61 2.31 12.81 4.23
C ALA A 61 1.66 14.18 3.98
N GLY A 62 1.58 14.56 2.70
CA GLY A 62 0.64 15.59 2.28
C GLY A 62 -0.78 15.00 2.11
N PRO A 63 -1.84 15.84 2.19
CA PRO A 63 -3.22 15.38 1.99
C PRO A 63 -3.49 14.85 0.58
N ASN A 64 -2.56 15.09 -0.34
CA ASN A 64 -2.69 14.82 -1.77
C ASN A 64 -2.07 13.47 -2.19
N LYS A 65 -1.69 12.59 -1.23
CA LYS A 65 -1.18 11.25 -1.57
C LYS A 65 -2.17 10.56 -2.51
N THR A 66 -1.74 10.08 -3.67
CA THR A 66 -2.58 9.24 -4.54
C THR A 66 -1.86 7.94 -4.89
N LEU A 67 -2.65 6.91 -5.18
CA LEU A 67 -2.23 5.68 -5.84
C LEU A 67 -3.33 5.30 -6.83
N GLN A 68 -3.00 5.32 -8.12
CA GLN A 68 -3.93 4.96 -9.18
C GLN A 68 -3.40 3.76 -9.94
N VAL A 69 -4.21 2.71 -10.03
CA VAL A 69 -3.91 1.52 -10.85
C VAL A 69 -3.88 1.93 -12.32
N ILE A 70 -2.81 1.55 -13.02
CA ILE A 70 -2.66 1.75 -14.47
C ILE A 70 -2.60 0.43 -15.22
N GLU A 71 -2.23 -0.65 -14.53
CA GLU A 71 -2.23 -1.99 -15.07
C GLU A 71 -2.50 -3.00 -13.95
N ALA A 72 -3.18 -4.09 -14.27
CA ALA A 72 -3.48 -5.15 -13.33
C ALA A 72 -3.60 -6.50 -14.03
N GLY A 73 -3.32 -7.57 -13.29
CA GLY A 73 -3.52 -8.93 -13.74
C GLY A 73 -3.69 -9.90 -12.58
N SER A 74 -4.10 -11.12 -12.89
CA SER A 74 -4.21 -12.21 -11.92
C SER A 74 -3.83 -13.54 -12.54
N SER A 75 -3.40 -14.46 -11.69
CA SER A 75 -3.17 -15.87 -12.02
C SER A 75 -3.50 -16.69 -10.79
N GLU A 76 -4.49 -17.56 -10.88
CA GLU A 76 -4.94 -18.43 -9.80
C GLU A 76 -5.26 -17.63 -8.51
N ASN A 77 -4.44 -17.77 -7.48
CA ASN A 77 -4.59 -17.13 -6.18
C ASN A 77 -3.72 -15.86 -6.01
N LEU A 78 -3.09 -15.38 -7.09
CA LEU A 78 -2.25 -14.19 -7.09
C LEU A 78 -2.83 -13.10 -7.99
N ALA A 79 -2.67 -11.86 -7.55
CA ALA A 79 -2.97 -10.68 -8.33
C ALA A 79 -1.81 -9.68 -8.21
N TRP A 80 -1.66 -8.84 -9.22
CA TRP A 80 -0.66 -7.78 -9.23
C TRP A 80 -1.26 -6.50 -9.81
N THR A 81 -0.67 -5.38 -9.42
CA THR A 81 -1.04 -4.04 -9.87
C THR A 81 0.22 -3.23 -10.09
N LEU A 82 0.23 -2.44 -11.15
CA LEU A 82 1.14 -1.33 -11.35
C LEU A 82 0.39 -0.04 -11.06
N THR A 83 0.94 0.80 -10.19
CA THR A 83 0.32 2.06 -9.77
C THR A 83 1.22 3.25 -10.02
N VAL A 84 0.63 4.39 -10.39
CA VAL A 84 1.28 5.70 -10.31
C VAL A 84 0.97 6.35 -8.96
N TYR A 85 1.93 7.06 -8.38
CA TYR A 85 1.78 7.76 -7.10
C TYR A 85 2.13 9.25 -7.22
N SER A 86 1.49 10.08 -6.38
CA SER A 86 1.81 11.50 -6.15
C SER A 86 1.86 11.83 -4.67
#